data_AF-A0A8T3XK06-F1
#
_entry.id   AF-A0A8T3XK06-F1
#
_cell.length_a   1.000
_cell.length_b   1.000
_cell.length_c   1.000
_cell.angle_alpha   90.00
_cell.angle_beta   90.00
_cell.angle_gamma   90.00
#
_symmetry.space_group_name_H-M   'P 1'
#
loop_
_entity.id
_entity.type
_entity.pdbx_description
1 polymer ?
#
loop_
_entity_poly.entity_id
_entity_poly.type
_entity_poly.pdbx_seq_one_letter_code
_entity_poly.pdbx_strand_id
1 'polypeptide(L)'
;MFIKDTSIRLAQLTKLFMMIKNAADQIVCFTNRRVNVLDLLAPGCRINSTNNTKAFDYLCGTSQAAPHVSGTVLLLKQLNKTLTPDQIESTFKNTGVTVGDYKRIDALAALNAIRDKDNDNYYDQAYGGNDCNDNNAAVNPGATEVCDNIDNDCDSIIDEGCVNQCTVSGYEQCFESTFGDCSASCHYAV
;
A
#
# COMPACT_ATOMS: atom_id res chain seq x y z
N MET A 1 10.20 19.92 20.50
CA MET A 1 9.18 20.07 19.45
C MET A 1 8.01 19.16 19.81
N PHE A 2 7.06 19.69 20.56
CA PHE A 2 5.89 18.96 21.03
C PHE A 2 4.93 18.80 19.85
N ILE A 3 4.64 17.55 19.47
CA ILE A 3 3.58 17.21 18.53
C ILE A 3 2.24 17.44 19.25
N LYS A 4 1.83 18.71 19.32
CA LYS A 4 0.51 19.15 19.76
C LYS A 4 -0.26 19.63 18.54
N ASP A 5 -0.56 18.72 17.62
CA ASP A 5 -1.66 18.96 16.69
C ASP A 5 -2.08 17.62 16.10
N THR A 6 -3.34 17.25 16.38
CA THR A 6 -4.17 16.16 15.81
C THR A 6 -3.65 14.72 15.75
N SER A 7 -2.35 14.47 15.84
CA SER A 7 -1.71 13.15 15.85
C SER A 7 -1.96 12.37 17.17
N ILE A 8 -2.54 13.05 18.18
CA ILE A 8 -2.80 12.51 19.51
C ILE A 8 -4.02 11.57 19.55
N ARG A 9 -4.99 11.68 18.62
CA ARG A 9 -6.13 10.74 18.63
C ARG A 9 -5.70 9.31 18.29
N LEU A 10 -4.82 9.12 17.31
CA LEU A 10 -4.27 7.79 17.00
C LEU A 10 -3.43 7.20 18.14
N ALA A 11 -2.62 8.02 18.81
CA ALA A 11 -1.75 7.55 19.90
C ALA A 11 -2.54 7.21 21.17
N GLN A 12 -3.67 7.87 21.43
CA GLN A 12 -4.51 7.62 22.62
C GLN A 12 -5.32 6.31 22.54
N LEU A 13 -5.34 5.63 21.40
CA LEU A 13 -6.22 4.49 21.12
C LEU A 13 -5.49 3.14 20.97
N THR A 14 -4.18 3.11 21.22
CA THR A 14 -3.36 1.91 21.02
C THR A 14 -3.27 1.09 22.30
N LYS A 15 -3.87 -0.11 22.27
CA LYS A 15 -3.81 -1.07 23.38
C LYS A 15 -2.94 -2.28 23.06
N LEU A 16 -2.56 -2.97 24.13
CA LEU A 16 -1.43 -3.89 24.14
C LEU A 16 -1.69 -5.23 23.47
N PHE A 17 -0.70 -5.69 22.70
CA PHE A 17 -0.63 -7.01 22.09
C PHE A 17 0.61 -7.78 22.54
N MET A 18 0.55 -9.11 22.55
CA MET A 18 1.68 -9.99 22.87
C MET A 18 2.11 -10.80 21.66
N MET A 19 3.39 -10.73 21.30
CA MET A 19 4.04 -11.70 20.41
C MET A 19 4.84 -12.67 21.29
N ILE A 20 4.28 -13.83 21.66
CA ILE A 20 5.11 -14.92 22.21
C ILE A 20 5.61 -15.76 21.03
N LYS A 21 6.91 -16.09 21.03
CA LYS A 21 7.51 -17.04 20.08
C LYS A 21 6.80 -18.40 19.94
N ASN A 22 5.90 -18.77 20.85
CA ASN A 22 5.12 -20.03 20.84
C ASN A 22 3.59 -19.81 20.88
N ALA A 23 3.13 -18.56 20.76
CA ALA A 23 1.72 -18.19 20.62
C ALA A 23 1.70 -16.79 20.00
N ALA A 24 1.82 -16.72 18.68
CA ALA A 24 1.57 -15.49 17.95
C ALA A 24 0.10 -15.09 18.19
N ASP A 25 -0.13 -13.80 18.26
CA ASP A 25 -1.45 -13.22 18.15
C ASP A 25 -2.43 -13.49 19.29
N GLN A 26 -1.97 -13.27 20.53
CA GLN A 26 -2.82 -13.34 21.72
C GLN A 26 -3.07 -11.99 22.38
N ILE A 27 -4.34 -11.75 22.70
CA ILE A 27 -4.81 -10.59 23.44
C ILE A 27 -4.62 -10.83 24.95
N VAL A 28 -3.70 -10.08 25.56
CA VAL A 28 -3.28 -10.22 26.96
C VAL A 28 -4.30 -9.66 27.97
N CYS A 29 -4.34 -10.26 29.17
CA CYS A 29 -5.42 -10.07 30.17
C CYS A 29 -5.51 -8.68 30.81
N PHE A 30 -4.43 -7.90 30.83
CA PHE A 30 -4.44 -6.51 31.31
C PHE A 30 -4.92 -5.50 30.26
N THR A 31 -5.33 -5.96 29.06
CA THR A 31 -5.86 -5.07 28.03
C THR A 31 -7.31 -4.67 28.34
N ASN A 32 -7.61 -3.38 28.17
CA ASN A 32 -8.97 -2.87 28.34
C ASN A 32 -9.84 -3.27 27.12
N ARG A 33 -10.86 -4.10 27.31
CA ARG A 33 -11.72 -4.65 26.23
C ARG A 33 -13.03 -3.89 25.98
N ARG A 34 -13.12 -2.59 26.33
CA ARG A 34 -14.35 -1.83 26.06
C ARG A 34 -14.59 -1.72 24.55
N VAL A 35 -15.74 -2.22 24.13
CA VAL A 35 -16.29 -2.13 22.78
C VAL A 35 -16.45 -0.65 22.40
N ASN A 36 -16.15 -0.28 21.15
CA ASN A 36 -16.27 1.08 20.58
C ASN A 36 -15.28 2.15 21.06
N VAL A 37 -14.19 1.79 21.75
CA VAL A 37 -13.08 2.71 22.13
C VAL A 37 -11.70 2.09 21.83
N LEU A 38 -11.66 1.03 21.03
CA LEU A 38 -10.43 0.33 20.70
C LEU A 38 -10.31 0.23 19.19
N ASP A 39 -9.31 0.93 18.66
CA ASP A 39 -9.16 1.12 17.22
C ASP A 39 -8.12 0.17 16.62
N LEU A 40 -7.04 -0.13 17.35
CA LEU A 40 -5.96 -0.99 16.86
C LEU A 40 -5.12 -1.65 17.96
N LEU A 41 -4.54 -2.80 17.60
CA LEU A 41 -3.57 -3.55 18.39
C LEU A 41 -2.15 -3.35 17.84
N ALA A 42 -1.15 -3.31 18.74
CA ALA A 42 0.25 -3.32 18.36
C ALA A 42 1.11 -4.08 19.38
N PRO A 43 2.23 -4.71 18.95
CA PRO A 43 3.10 -5.48 19.84
C PRO A 43 3.57 -4.66 21.03
N GLY A 44 3.46 -5.19 22.23
CA GLY A 44 4.00 -4.53 23.40
C GLY A 44 4.20 -5.41 24.64
N CYS A 45 4.21 -6.74 24.49
CA CYS A 45 4.77 -7.61 25.52
C CYS A 45 5.88 -8.48 24.93
N ARG A 46 6.92 -8.71 25.76
CA ARG A 46 8.22 -9.25 25.36
C ARG A 46 8.89 -8.40 24.28
N ILE A 47 8.76 -7.07 24.41
CA ILE A 47 9.48 -6.14 23.55
C ILE A 47 10.88 -5.97 24.11
N ASN A 48 11.87 -6.41 23.34
CA ASN A 48 13.26 -6.16 23.63
C ASN A 48 13.60 -4.71 23.29
N SER A 49 13.98 -3.91 24.28
CA SER A 49 14.34 -2.50 24.07
C SER A 49 15.46 -2.07 24.98
N THR A 50 16.06 -0.93 24.67
CA THR A 50 17.13 -0.33 25.47
C THR A 50 16.60 0.17 26.81
N ASN A 51 17.45 0.10 27.83
CA ASN A 51 17.16 0.63 29.16
C ASN A 51 18.19 1.72 29.55
N ASN A 52 18.00 2.32 30.73
CA ASN A 52 18.89 3.36 31.26
C ASN A 52 20.25 2.85 31.74
N THR A 53 20.49 1.54 31.73
CA THR A 53 21.77 0.91 32.11
C THR A 53 22.64 0.56 30.90
N LYS A 54 22.33 1.11 29.71
CA LYS A 54 22.99 0.78 28.43
C LYS A 54 22.89 -0.71 28.08
N ALA A 55 21.86 -1.39 28.60
CA ALA A 55 21.56 -2.78 28.31
C ALA A 55 20.23 -2.90 27.57
N PHE A 56 19.91 -4.12 27.18
CA PHE A 56 18.63 -4.50 26.62
C PHE A 56 17.83 -5.25 27.67
N ASP A 57 16.52 -4.98 27.72
CA ASP A 57 15.61 -5.71 28.60
C ASP A 57 14.26 -5.93 27.91
N TYR A 58 13.53 -6.94 28.37
CA TYR A 58 12.21 -7.28 27.87
C TYR A 58 11.14 -6.64 28.75
N LEU A 59 10.33 -5.76 28.15
CA LEU A 59 9.22 -5.11 28.85
C LEU A 59 7.87 -5.53 28.28
N CYS A 60 6.85 -5.44 29.14
CA CYS A 60 5.45 -5.59 28.78
C CYS A 60 4.64 -4.40 29.30
N GLY A 61 3.85 -3.78 28.44
CA GLY A 61 2.90 -2.73 28.80
C GLY A 61 2.35 -2.00 27.58
N THR A 62 1.19 -1.35 27.69
CA THR A 62 0.64 -0.48 26.63
C THR A 62 1.65 0.56 26.15
N SER A 63 2.51 1.03 27.05
CA SER A 63 3.65 1.90 26.76
C SER A 63 4.64 1.34 25.73
N GLN A 64 4.68 0.03 25.52
CA GLN A 64 5.54 -0.64 24.54
C GLN A 64 4.82 -0.85 23.20
N ALA A 65 3.48 -0.83 23.17
CA ALA A 65 2.69 -0.82 21.93
C ALA A 65 2.65 0.55 21.26
N ALA A 66 2.48 1.61 22.05
CA ALA A 66 2.45 2.99 21.57
C ALA A 66 3.62 3.37 20.63
N PRO A 67 4.90 3.07 20.91
CA PRO A 67 6.02 3.41 20.03
C PRO A 67 6.00 2.69 18.68
N HIS A 68 5.43 1.49 18.58
CA HIS A 68 5.27 0.80 17.29
C HIS A 68 4.29 1.56 16.40
N VAL A 69 3.20 2.07 16.98
CA VAL A 69 2.18 2.80 16.24
C VAL A 69 2.71 4.17 15.83
N SER A 70 3.29 4.93 16.78
CA SER A 70 3.83 6.25 16.45
C SER A 70 4.97 6.18 15.45
N GLY A 71 5.83 5.16 15.53
CA GLY A 71 6.86 4.89 14.51
C GLY A 71 6.25 4.65 13.13
N THR A 72 5.22 3.79 13.04
CA THR A 72 4.56 3.50 11.76
C THR A 72 3.84 4.72 11.19
N VAL A 73 3.16 5.51 12.02
CA VAL A 73 2.53 6.79 11.61
C VAL A 73 3.58 7.75 11.04
N LEU A 74 4.75 7.84 11.66
CA LEU A 74 5.84 8.68 11.15
C LEU A 74 6.35 8.18 9.80
N LEU A 75 6.48 6.86 9.61
CA LEU A 75 6.87 6.29 8.32
C LEU A 75 5.85 6.63 7.21
N LEU A 76 4.55 6.49 7.49
CA LEU A 76 3.50 6.88 6.55
C LEU A 76 3.57 8.37 6.20
N LYS A 77 3.76 9.24 7.20
CA LYS A 77 3.92 10.68 6.97
C LYS A 77 5.21 11.07 6.25
N GLN A 78 6.27 10.27 6.38
CA GLN A 78 7.50 10.47 5.64
C GLN A 78 7.30 10.20 4.15
N LEU A 79 6.51 9.17 3.81
CA LEU A 79 6.14 8.86 2.43
C LEU A 79 5.20 9.92 1.87
N ASN A 80 4.10 10.19 2.56
CA ASN A 80 3.10 11.15 2.14
C ASN A 80 2.76 12.12 3.28
N LYS A 81 3.30 13.33 3.17
CA LYS A 81 3.14 14.39 4.17
C LYS A 81 1.72 14.95 4.25
N THR A 82 0.88 14.71 3.23
CA THR A 82 -0.50 15.24 3.16
C THR A 82 -1.51 14.32 3.83
N LEU A 83 -1.11 13.09 4.20
CA LEU A 83 -1.98 12.13 4.89
C LEU A 83 -2.61 12.73 6.14
N THR A 84 -3.95 12.70 6.18
CA THR A 84 -4.72 13.12 7.34
C THR A 84 -4.74 12.01 8.40
N PRO A 85 -4.99 12.35 9.69
CA PRO A 85 -5.15 11.34 10.73
C PRO A 85 -6.20 10.28 10.39
N ASP A 86 -7.33 10.68 9.81
CA ASP A 86 -8.43 9.76 9.46
C ASP A 86 -8.03 8.80 8.34
N GLN A 87 -7.26 9.26 7.36
CA GLN A 87 -6.71 8.42 6.31
C GLN A 87 -5.73 7.39 6.91
N ILE A 88 -4.84 7.82 7.79
CA ILE A 88 -3.88 6.93 8.45
C ILE A 88 -4.61 5.87 9.28
N GLU A 89 -5.64 6.26 10.02
CA GLU A 89 -6.47 5.33 10.80
C GLU A 89 -7.17 4.30 9.89
N SER A 90 -7.74 4.78 8.78
CA SER A 90 -8.41 3.93 7.79
C SER A 90 -7.44 2.94 7.15
N THR A 91 -6.23 3.39 6.79
CA THR A 91 -5.16 2.53 6.27
C THR A 91 -4.84 1.42 7.27
N PHE A 92 -4.64 1.75 8.55
CA PHE A 92 -4.36 0.74 9.57
C PHE A 92 -5.51 -0.23 9.81
N LYS A 93 -6.76 0.23 9.77
CA LYS A 93 -7.95 -0.63 9.91
C LYS A 93 -8.11 -1.59 8.73
N ASN A 94 -7.81 -1.13 7.51
CA ASN A 94 -7.96 -1.92 6.28
C ASN A 94 -6.81 -2.93 6.10
N THR A 95 -5.58 -2.52 6.43
CA THR A 95 -4.37 -3.34 6.23
C THR A 95 -4.01 -4.21 7.42
N GLY A 96 -4.60 -3.95 8.59
CA GLY A 96 -4.26 -4.66 9.82
C GLY A 96 -4.61 -6.15 9.77
N VAL A 97 -3.76 -6.96 10.39
CA VAL A 97 -3.98 -8.40 10.59
C VAL A 97 -5.11 -8.60 11.60
N THR A 98 -6.14 -9.36 11.21
CA THR A 98 -7.27 -9.65 12.10
C THR A 98 -6.82 -10.57 13.24
N VAL A 99 -7.05 -10.13 14.49
CA VAL A 99 -6.81 -10.93 15.70
C VAL A 99 -8.01 -10.80 16.64
N GLY A 100 -8.85 -11.84 16.69
CA GLY A 100 -10.17 -11.75 17.31
C GLY A 100 -11.02 -10.68 16.62
N ASP A 101 -11.63 -9.80 17.40
CA ASP A 101 -12.49 -8.70 16.88
C ASP A 101 -11.71 -7.44 16.50
N TYR A 102 -10.37 -7.49 16.54
CA TYR A 102 -9.52 -6.30 16.38
C TYR A 102 -8.53 -6.45 15.23
N LYS A 103 -7.97 -5.31 14.82
CA LYS A 103 -6.93 -5.21 13.80
C LYS A 103 -5.60 -4.90 14.46
N ARG A 104 -4.60 -5.76 14.22
CA ARG A 104 -3.21 -5.50 14.59
C ARG A 104 -2.51 -4.75 13.47
N ILE A 105 -1.74 -3.72 13.81
CA ILE A 105 -0.89 -3.00 12.85
C ILE A 105 0.01 -3.98 12.11
N ASP A 106 -0.06 -3.88 10.79
CA ASP A 106 0.95 -4.38 9.87
C ASP A 106 1.59 -3.17 9.20
N ALA A 107 2.81 -2.85 9.63
CA ALA A 107 3.50 -1.66 9.12
C ALA A 107 3.79 -1.79 7.62
N LEU A 108 4.17 -2.99 7.16
CA LEU A 108 4.51 -3.22 5.76
C LEU A 108 3.26 -3.12 4.89
N ALA A 109 2.17 -3.77 5.27
CA ALA A 109 0.92 -3.68 4.52
C ALA A 109 0.38 -2.23 4.49
N ALA A 110 0.49 -1.49 5.61
CA ALA A 110 0.10 -0.08 5.66
C ALA A 110 0.97 0.82 4.76
N LEU A 111 2.27 0.56 4.69
CA LEU A 111 3.21 1.27 3.80
C LEU A 111 2.86 1.00 2.34
N ASN A 112 2.64 -0.27 1.98
CA ASN A 112 2.33 -0.67 0.61
C ASN A 112 0.97 -0.11 0.17
N ALA A 113 -0.06 -0.13 1.01
CA ALA A 113 -1.37 0.44 0.67
C ALA A 113 -1.37 1.95 0.37
N ILE A 114 -0.27 2.66 0.65
CA ILE A 114 -0.06 4.05 0.23
C ILE A 114 0.82 4.17 -1.01
N ARG A 115 1.74 3.22 -1.23
CA ARG A 115 2.78 3.27 -2.28
C ARG A 115 2.50 2.42 -3.50
N ASP A 116 1.61 1.45 -3.37
CA ASP A 116 1.22 0.41 -4.31
C ASP A 116 -0.29 0.26 -4.16
N LYS A 117 -1.02 1.10 -4.87
CA LYS A 117 -2.47 1.25 -4.67
C LYS A 117 -3.27 0.23 -5.47
N ASP A 118 -2.75 -0.27 -6.58
CA ASP A 118 -3.38 -1.33 -7.38
C ASP A 118 -2.88 -2.74 -7.05
N ASN A 119 -1.85 -2.87 -6.19
CA ASN A 119 -1.32 -4.12 -5.63
C ASN A 119 -0.63 -5.04 -6.64
N ASP A 120 0.14 -4.47 -7.57
CA ASP A 120 0.95 -5.23 -8.53
C ASP A 120 2.42 -5.43 -8.09
N ASN A 121 2.79 -4.89 -6.93
CA ASN A 121 4.14 -4.85 -6.34
C ASN A 121 5.12 -3.87 -6.99
N TYR A 122 4.65 -3.01 -7.88
CA TYR A 122 5.37 -1.83 -8.30
C TYR A 122 4.92 -0.64 -7.45
N TYR A 123 5.81 0.35 -7.35
CA TYR A 123 5.57 1.50 -6.46
C TYR A 123 5.35 2.74 -7.31
N ASP A 124 4.36 3.55 -6.93
CA ASP A 124 4.06 4.85 -7.53
C ASP A 124 5.34 5.68 -7.67
N GLN A 125 5.56 6.22 -8.87
CA GLN A 125 6.63 7.15 -9.18
C GLN A 125 6.64 8.37 -8.24
N ALA A 126 5.49 8.82 -7.73
CA ALA A 126 5.38 9.91 -6.77
C ALA A 126 6.06 9.62 -5.42
N TYR A 127 6.24 8.34 -5.07
CA TYR A 127 6.94 7.89 -3.86
C TYR A 127 8.31 7.27 -4.14
N GLY A 128 8.91 7.60 -5.29
CA GLY A 128 10.24 7.16 -5.69
C GLY A 128 10.30 5.72 -6.21
N GLY A 129 9.16 5.18 -6.65
CA GLY A 129 9.10 3.95 -7.42
C GLY A 129 9.22 4.18 -8.93
N ASN A 130 8.81 3.19 -9.70
CA ASN A 130 8.89 3.15 -11.15
C ASN A 130 7.56 2.79 -11.83
N ASP A 131 6.46 2.72 -11.08
CA ASP A 131 5.13 2.57 -11.63
C ASP A 131 4.60 3.92 -12.14
N CYS A 132 4.30 3.97 -13.43
CA CYS A 132 3.77 5.14 -14.11
C CYS A 132 2.24 5.28 -13.96
N ASN A 133 1.53 4.24 -13.50
CA ASN A 133 0.10 4.30 -13.24
C ASN A 133 -0.35 3.39 -12.08
N ASP A 134 -0.16 3.88 -10.85
CA ASP A 134 -0.57 3.28 -9.56
C ASP A 134 -2.11 3.16 -9.37
N ASN A 135 -2.90 3.25 -10.43
CA ASN A 135 -4.33 2.92 -10.41
C ASN A 135 -4.68 1.75 -11.34
N ASN A 136 -3.70 1.19 -12.03
CA ASN A 136 -3.89 0.15 -13.01
C ASN A 136 -2.75 -0.87 -12.99
N ALA A 137 -2.98 -2.00 -12.30
CA ALA A 137 -2.05 -3.11 -12.18
C ALA A 137 -1.62 -3.77 -13.51
N ALA A 138 -2.21 -3.38 -14.64
CA ALA A 138 -1.80 -3.79 -15.98
C ALA A 138 -0.77 -2.85 -16.62
N VAL A 139 -0.44 -1.72 -15.98
CA VAL A 139 0.53 -0.73 -16.45
C VAL A 139 1.63 -0.64 -15.40
N ASN A 140 2.76 -1.29 -15.65
CA ASN A 140 3.90 -1.35 -14.74
C ASN A 140 5.19 -1.80 -15.46
N PRO A 141 6.38 -1.60 -14.86
CA PRO A 141 7.72 -1.95 -15.40
C PRO A 141 7.98 -3.36 -15.96
N GLY A 142 7.01 -4.28 -15.88
CA GLY A 142 7.10 -5.62 -16.45
C GLY A 142 5.87 -6.04 -17.24
N ALA A 143 4.96 -5.10 -17.50
CA ALA A 143 3.79 -5.35 -18.33
C ALA A 143 4.20 -5.58 -19.79
N THR A 144 3.29 -6.17 -20.56
CA THR A 144 3.46 -6.29 -22.02
C THR A 144 2.80 -5.08 -22.66
N GLU A 145 3.49 -4.44 -23.59
CA GLU A 145 2.93 -3.38 -24.41
C GLU A 145 1.65 -3.80 -25.13
N VAL A 146 0.66 -2.93 -25.07
CA VAL A 146 -0.58 -2.99 -25.82
C VAL A 146 -0.63 -1.72 -26.64
N CYS A 147 -0.97 -1.83 -27.93
CA CYS A 147 -1.03 -0.68 -28.82
C CYS A 147 -2.30 0.18 -28.57
N ASP A 148 -2.36 0.82 -27.41
CA ASP A 148 -3.48 1.63 -26.92
C ASP A 148 -3.09 3.09 -26.65
N ASN A 149 -1.87 3.50 -27.02
CA ASN A 149 -1.25 4.80 -26.75
C ASN A 149 -0.97 5.05 -25.26
N ILE A 150 -0.87 3.98 -24.46
CA ILE A 150 -0.38 4.01 -23.08
C ILE A 150 0.97 3.30 -23.08
N ASP A 151 1.93 3.88 -22.38
CA ASP A 151 3.17 3.19 -22.00
C ASP A 151 2.80 2.16 -20.92
N ASN A 152 2.61 0.89 -21.32
CA ASN A 152 2.16 -0.15 -20.40
C ASN A 152 3.31 -0.65 -19.54
N ASP A 153 4.51 -0.71 -20.09
CA ASP A 153 5.69 -1.24 -19.41
C ASP A 153 6.53 -0.17 -18.68
N CYS A 154 6.05 1.08 -18.64
CA CYS A 154 6.66 2.22 -17.95
C CYS A 154 8.14 2.47 -18.32
N ASP A 155 8.59 2.12 -19.52
CA ASP A 155 9.96 2.36 -19.99
C ASP A 155 10.16 3.76 -20.61
N SER A 156 9.10 4.58 -20.62
CA SER A 156 9.02 5.92 -21.24
C SER A 156 8.95 5.93 -22.77
N ILE A 157 8.73 4.78 -23.39
CA ILE A 157 8.40 4.62 -24.80
C ILE A 157 6.93 4.18 -24.83
N ILE A 158 6.17 4.68 -25.81
CA ILE A 158 4.76 4.31 -25.96
C ILE A 158 4.66 3.38 -27.15
N ASP A 159 3.96 2.26 -26.96
CA ASP A 159 3.60 1.30 -28.01
C ASP A 159 4.84 0.74 -28.74
N GLU A 160 5.95 0.41 -28.05
CA GLU A 160 7.08 -0.23 -28.71
C GLU A 160 6.80 -1.71 -29.03
N GLY A 161 7.39 -2.20 -30.12
CA GLY A 161 7.05 -3.54 -30.62
C GLY A 161 5.65 -3.65 -31.24
N CYS A 162 4.84 -2.59 -31.21
CA CYS A 162 3.64 -2.48 -32.03
C CYS A 162 4.01 -2.53 -33.50
N VAL A 163 3.88 -3.73 -34.08
CA VAL A 163 3.89 -3.87 -35.52
C VAL A 163 2.62 -3.21 -36.04
N ASN A 164 2.80 -2.06 -36.69
CA ASN A 164 1.84 -1.58 -37.67
C ASN A 164 1.63 -2.72 -38.68
N GLN A 165 0.62 -3.57 -38.48
CA GLN A 165 0.16 -4.49 -39.52
C GLN A 165 -0.43 -3.73 -40.72
N CYS A 166 -0.43 -2.40 -40.69
CA CYS A 166 -0.51 -1.56 -41.88
C CYS A 166 0.85 -1.47 -42.60
N THR A 167 1.39 -2.59 -43.08
CA THR A 167 2.55 -2.59 -44.00
C THR A 167 2.17 -2.33 -45.45
N VAL A 168 1.08 -1.58 -45.70
CA VAL A 168 0.77 -1.12 -47.05
C VAL A 168 0.56 0.37 -47.06
N SER A 169 1.63 1.06 -47.47
CA SER A 169 1.47 2.27 -48.26
C SER A 169 0.65 1.89 -49.51
N GLY A 170 -0.69 2.02 -49.43
CA GLY A 170 -1.55 2.09 -50.61
C GLY A 170 -2.67 1.07 -50.84
N TYR A 171 -3.07 0.18 -49.91
CA TYR A 171 -4.40 -0.48 -50.04
C TYR A 171 -4.99 -0.97 -48.71
N GLU A 172 -6.24 -0.57 -48.42
CA GLU A 172 -7.12 -1.23 -47.45
C GLU A 172 -7.62 -2.56 -48.02
N GLN A 173 -7.65 -3.62 -47.21
CA GLN A 173 -8.37 -4.83 -47.59
C GLN A 173 -9.84 -4.72 -47.19
N CYS A 174 -10.68 -4.41 -48.17
CA CYS A 174 -12.13 -4.57 -48.07
C CYS A 174 -12.45 -6.07 -48.10
N PHE A 175 -12.93 -6.65 -47.01
CA PHE A 175 -13.60 -7.95 -47.09
C PHE A 175 -14.94 -7.76 -47.79
N GLU A 176 -14.97 -8.23 -49.03
CA GLU A 176 -16.12 -8.44 -49.92
C GLU A 176 -17.24 -7.37 -49.93
N SER A 177 -17.15 -6.50 -50.94
CA SER A 177 -18.28 -5.89 -51.65
C SER A 177 -19.16 -4.85 -50.92
N THR A 178 -18.80 -3.56 -51.02
CA THR A 178 -19.61 -2.47 -51.59
C THR A 178 -18.84 -1.14 -51.51
N PHE A 179 -18.97 -0.30 -52.54
CA PHE A 179 -18.27 0.97 -52.68
C PHE A 179 -18.94 2.00 -51.76
N GLY A 180 -18.42 2.25 -50.54
CA GLY A 180 -18.98 3.31 -49.70
C GLY A 180 -18.54 3.42 -48.24
N ASP A 181 -18.22 2.33 -47.55
CA ASP A 181 -17.95 2.39 -46.09
C ASP A 181 -16.59 1.75 -45.74
N CYS A 182 -15.52 2.54 -45.81
CA CYS A 182 -14.27 2.21 -45.12
C CYS A 182 -14.40 2.67 -43.67
N SER A 183 -14.82 1.78 -42.77
CA SER A 183 -14.54 1.95 -41.34
C SER A 183 -13.39 1.02 -40.97
N ALA A 184 -12.16 1.46 -41.25
CA ALA A 184 -11.00 0.83 -40.65
C ALA A 184 -11.04 1.11 -39.14
N SER A 185 -11.67 0.22 -38.37
CA SER A 185 -11.28 0.06 -36.98
C SER A 185 -9.94 -0.66 -37.01
N CYS A 186 -8.85 0.10 -37.13
CA CYS A 186 -7.48 -0.37 -36.91
C CYS A 186 -7.41 -0.94 -35.50
N HIS A 187 -7.73 -2.23 -35.33
CA HIS A 187 -7.43 -2.96 -34.11
C HIS A 187 -6.02 -3.51 -34.27
N TYR A 188 -5.11 -2.95 -33.48
CA TYR A 188 -3.76 -3.46 -33.31
C TYR A 188 -3.83 -4.76 -32.50
N ALA A 189 -3.18 -5.81 -33.00
CA ALA A 189 -3.09 -7.10 -32.33
C ALA A 189 -1.70 -7.27 -31.70
N VAL A 190 -1.70 -7.79 -30.48
CA VAL A 190 -0.54 -8.20 -29.68
C VAL A 190 0.03 -9.53 -30.17
#